data_AF-A0A1U8KEC4-F1
#
_entry.id   AF-A0A1U8KEC4-F1
#
_cell.length_a   1.000
_cell.length_b   1.000
_cell.length_c   1.000
_cell.angle_alpha   90.00
_cell.angle_beta   90.00
_cell.angle_gamma   90.00
#
_symmetry.space_group_name_H-M   'P 1'
#
loop_
_entity.id
_entity.type
_entity.pdbx_description
1 polymer ?
#
loop_
_entity_poly.entity_id
_entity_poly.type
_entity_poly.pdbx_seq_one_letter_code
_entity_poly.pdbx_strand_id
1 'polypeptide(L)'
;MSRYIEIVAALNSLNVAVEQMHAEAGNGQYEMALGYTACTYAADNLIFTREVVKAIANKHGLLATFVPKRRHGDPEAWLRCEHGRISRVSFVLETLGLCLVWAI
;
A
#
# COMPACT_ATOMS: atom_id res chain seq x y z
N MET A 1 8.89 18.38 -1.22
CA MET A 1 8.03 17.72 -0.21
C MET A 1 8.07 16.23 -0.51
N SER A 2 8.37 15.37 0.46
CA SER A 2 8.49 13.95 0.15
C SER A 2 7.12 13.28 -0.02
N ARG A 3 6.95 12.50 -1.09
CA ARG A 3 5.70 11.78 -1.46
C ARG A 3 5.11 10.96 -0.30
N TYR A 4 5.96 10.45 0.60
CA TYR A 4 5.52 9.70 1.78
C TYR A 4 4.70 10.54 2.77
N ILE A 5 5.10 11.79 2.98
CA ILE A 5 4.47 12.68 3.97
C ILE A 5 3.04 12.99 3.53
N GLU A 6 2.83 13.17 2.23
CA GLU A 6 1.52 13.47 1.68
C GLU A 6 0.55 12.30 1.85
N ILE A 7 1.01 11.07 1.64
CA ILE A 7 0.21 9.86 1.85
C ILE A 7 -0.19 9.75 3.33
N VAL A 8 0.77 9.88 4.24
CA VAL A 8 0.50 9.79 5.68
C VAL A 8 -0.42 10.92 6.14
N ALA A 9 -0.22 12.15 5.67
CA ALA A 9 -1.07 13.29 6.01
C ALA A 9 -2.51 13.10 5.52
N ALA A 10 -2.70 12.59 4.30
CA ALA A 10 -4.03 12.29 3.76
C ALA A 10 -4.73 11.17 4.56
N LEU A 11 -4.01 10.10 4.92
CA LEU A 11 -4.57 9.02 5.74
C LEU A 11 -4.94 9.48 7.14
N ASN A 12 -4.10 10.30 7.78
CA ASN A 12 -4.41 10.89 9.07
C ASN A 12 -5.67 11.78 9.01
N SER A 13 -5.89 12.50 7.89
CA SER A 13 -7.12 13.29 7.71
C SER A 13 -8.39 12.44 7.57
N LEU A 14 -8.24 11.17 7.16
CA LEU A 14 -9.31 10.17 7.09
C LEU A 14 -9.42 9.34 8.38
N ASN A 15 -8.73 9.74 9.44
CA ASN A 15 -8.71 9.05 10.73
C ASN A 15 -8.14 7.61 10.63
N VAL A 16 -7.31 7.35 9.62
CA VAL A 16 -6.57 6.09 9.44
C VAL A 16 -5.18 6.26 10.01
N ALA A 17 -4.92 5.65 11.17
CA ALA A 17 -3.60 5.67 11.79
C ALA A 17 -2.60 4.85 10.96
N VAL A 18 -1.46 5.46 10.62
CA VAL A 18 -0.34 4.77 9.98
C VAL A 18 0.77 4.61 11.01
N GLU A 19 1.12 3.37 11.36
CA GLU A 19 2.16 3.10 12.34
C GLU A 19 3.55 3.16 11.71
N GLN A 20 3.71 2.53 10.55
CA GLN A 20 4.99 2.45 9.85
C GLN A 20 4.78 2.41 8.34
N MET A 21 5.75 2.95 7.60
CA MET A 21 5.85 2.73 6.16
C MET A 21 7.32 2.58 5.80
N HIS A 22 7.68 1.52 5.08
CA HIS A 22 9.05 1.23 4.67
C HIS A 22 9.12 0.85 3.19
N ALA A 23 10.27 1.13 2.58
CA ALA A 23 10.60 0.62 1.27
C ALA A 23 11.09 -0.83 1.40
N GLU A 24 10.57 -1.69 0.55
CA GLU A 24 10.93 -3.11 0.52
C GLU A 24 12.08 -3.37 -0.45
N ALA A 25 12.61 -4.60 -0.44
CA ALA A 25 13.72 -5.00 -1.32
C ALA A 25 13.38 -4.94 -2.83
N GLY A 26 12.09 -4.85 -3.19
CA GLY A 26 11.66 -4.64 -4.57
C GLY A 26 11.81 -3.18 -5.01
N ASN A 27 12.36 -2.94 -6.20
CA ASN A 27 12.40 -1.60 -6.76
C ASN A 27 10.98 -1.01 -6.86
N GLY A 28 10.74 0.14 -6.24
CA GLY A 28 9.42 0.78 -6.17
C GLY A 28 8.41 0.09 -5.25
N GLN A 29 8.81 -0.91 -4.46
CA GLN A 29 7.93 -1.61 -3.53
C GLN A 29 7.92 -0.93 -2.16
N TYR A 30 6.74 -0.75 -1.60
CA TYR A 30 6.53 -0.16 -0.29
C TYR A 30 5.54 -1.02 0.51
N GLU A 31 5.79 -1.11 1.81
CA GLU A 31 4.88 -1.73 2.77
C GLU A 31 4.47 -0.69 3.82
N MET A 32 3.19 -0.69 4.15
CA MET A 32 2.58 0.19 5.14
C MET A 32 1.87 -0.65 6.19
N ALA A 33 2.19 -0.38 7.46
CA ALA A 33 1.50 -0.91 8.62
C ALA A 33 0.47 0.11 9.11
N LEU A 34 -0.79 -0.30 9.13
CA LEU A 34 -1.90 0.49 9.67
C LEU A 34 -2.10 0.19 11.16
N GLY A 35 -2.61 1.18 11.88
CA GLY A 35 -2.96 1.07 13.29
C GLY A 35 -4.07 0.06 13.53
N TYR A 36 -4.04 -0.56 14.70
CA TYR A 36 -4.99 -1.59 15.09
C TYR A 36 -6.44 -1.06 15.18
N THR A 37 -7.36 -1.72 14.48
CA THR A 37 -8.81 -1.44 14.54
C THR A 37 -9.62 -2.75 14.44
N ALA A 38 -10.93 -2.69 14.75
CA ALA A 38 -11.81 -3.85 14.60
C ALA A 38 -11.94 -4.27 13.12
N CYS A 39 -12.20 -5.55 12.85
CA CYS A 39 -12.12 -6.13 11.50
C CYS A 39 -12.93 -5.38 10.42
N THR A 40 -14.10 -4.83 10.78
CA THR A 40 -14.94 -4.04 9.86
C THR A 40 -14.26 -2.74 9.47
N TYR A 41 -13.83 -1.95 10.47
CA TYR A 41 -13.09 -0.71 10.24
C TYR A 41 -11.74 -0.95 9.58
N ALA A 42 -11.10 -2.09 9.87
CA ALA A 42 -9.85 -2.44 9.22
C ALA A 42 -10.06 -2.67 7.72
N ALA A 43 -11.16 -3.32 7.32
CA ALA A 43 -11.51 -3.48 5.91
C ALA A 43 -11.75 -2.13 5.22
N ASP A 44 -12.47 -1.20 5.86
CA ASP A 44 -12.69 0.14 5.33
C ASP A 44 -11.37 0.93 5.21
N ASN A 45 -10.53 0.84 6.23
CA ASN A 45 -9.21 1.48 6.24
C ASN A 45 -8.32 0.97 5.11
N LEU A 46 -8.36 -0.33 4.79
CA LEU A 46 -7.64 -0.87 3.63
C LEU A 46 -8.09 -0.23 2.32
N ILE A 47 -9.41 -0.07 2.14
CA ILE A 47 -9.98 0.53 0.94
C ILE A 47 -9.55 1.99 0.86
N PHE A 48 -9.66 2.75 1.95
CA PHE A 48 -9.19 4.13 1.99
C PHE A 48 -7.70 4.26 1.70
N THR A 49 -6.86 3.42 2.30
CA THR A 49 -5.42 3.39 2.03
C THR A 49 -5.14 3.16 0.56
N ARG A 50 -5.80 2.18 -0.06
CA ARG A 50 -5.64 1.91 -1.49
C ARG A 50 -5.99 3.10 -2.37
N GLU A 51 -7.13 3.73 -2.11
CA GLU A 51 -7.59 4.86 -2.94
C GLU A 51 -6.74 6.11 -2.74
N VAL A 52 -6.31 6.41 -1.51
CA VAL A 52 -5.41 7.55 -1.22
C VAL A 52 -4.05 7.37 -1.89
N VAL A 53 -3.45 6.18 -1.76
CA VAL A 53 -2.16 5.88 -2.40
C VAL A 53 -2.27 6.01 -3.92
N LYS A 54 -3.35 5.51 -4.53
CA LYS A 54 -3.61 5.70 -5.96
C LYS A 54 -3.77 7.15 -6.37
N ALA A 55 -4.56 7.93 -5.62
CA ALA A 55 -4.81 9.33 -5.92
C ALA A 55 -3.53 10.16 -5.86
N ILE A 56 -2.71 9.95 -4.83
CA ILE A 56 -1.44 10.64 -4.66
C ILE A 56 -0.42 10.16 -5.69
N ALA A 57 -0.32 8.86 -5.95
CA ALA A 57 0.53 8.34 -7.02
C ALA A 57 0.19 9.00 -8.36
N ASN A 58 -1.08 9.06 -8.71
CA ASN A 58 -1.54 9.68 -9.96
C ASN A 58 -1.21 11.19 -10.01
N LYS A 59 -1.36 11.91 -8.89
CA LYS A 59 -0.96 13.32 -8.76
C LYS A 59 0.52 13.55 -9.05
N HIS A 60 1.37 12.56 -8.74
CA HIS A 60 2.82 12.59 -9.00
C HIS A 60 3.23 11.93 -10.33
N GLY A 61 2.28 11.56 -11.20
CA GLY A 61 2.56 10.89 -12.47
C GLY A 61 3.04 9.44 -12.33
N LEU A 62 2.67 8.78 -11.23
CA LEU A 62 2.98 7.39 -10.92
C LEU A 62 1.70 6.54 -10.91
N LEU A 63 1.86 5.25 -11.15
CA LEU A 63 0.82 4.24 -11.00
C LEU A 63 1.09 3.44 -9.73
N ALA A 64 0.09 3.37 -8.84
CA ALA A 64 0.13 2.47 -7.69
C ALA A 64 -0.55 1.14 -8.03
N THR A 65 0.23 0.07 -8.05
CA THR A 65 -0.21 -1.30 -8.34
C THR A 65 -0.24 -2.12 -7.05
N PHE A 66 -1.39 -2.76 -6.83
CA PHE A 66 -1.63 -3.65 -5.70
C PHE A 66 -1.75 -5.10 -6.20
N VAL A 67 -0.83 -5.53 -7.06
CA VAL A 67 -0.87 -6.84 -7.75
C VAL A 67 0.06 -7.87 -7.10
N PRO A 68 -0.42 -9.09 -6.78
CA PRO A 68 0.39 -10.20 -6.26
C PRO A 68 1.70 -10.35 -6.97
N LYS A 69 2.80 -10.03 -6.27
CA LYS A 69 4.10 -10.44 -6.75
C LYS A 69 4.16 -11.95 -6.60
N ARG A 70 4.11 -12.68 -7.72
CA ARG A 70 4.54 -14.08 -7.77
C ARG A 70 6.07 -14.08 -7.59
N ARG A 71 6.55 -14.17 -6.35
CA ARG A 71 7.92 -14.60 -6.08
C ARG A 71 7.89 -16.07 -5.69
N HIS A 72 8.64 -16.88 -6.41
CA HIS A 72 8.81 -18.30 -6.14
C HIS A 72 9.49 -18.45 -4.77
N GLY A 73 8.72 -18.69 -3.71
CA GLY A 73 9.24 -18.97 -2.35
C GLY A 73 8.86 -17.98 -1.23
N ASP A 74 8.23 -16.84 -1.53
CA ASP A 74 7.73 -15.91 -0.49
C ASP A 74 6.21 -16.12 -0.28
N PRO A 75 5.69 -16.12 0.95
CA PRO A 75 4.25 -16.21 1.17
C PRO A 75 3.56 -14.97 0.57
N GLU A 76 2.68 -15.22 -0.40
CA GLU A 76 1.85 -14.23 -1.07
C GLU A 76 0.97 -13.49 -0.04
N ALA A 77 1.31 -12.26 0.32
CA ALA A 77 0.51 -11.50 1.29
C ALA A 77 0.31 -10.04 0.86
N TRP A 78 -0.81 -9.82 0.16
CA TRP A 78 -1.45 -8.50 -0.03
C TRP A 78 -1.84 -7.86 1.28
N LEU A 79 -2.34 -8.73 2.15
CA LEU A 79 -2.92 -8.43 3.43
C LEU A 79 -2.40 -9.49 4.37
N ARG A 80 -1.67 -9.05 5.39
CA ARG A 80 -1.25 -9.96 6.45
C ARG A 80 -2.24 -9.81 7.60
N CYS A 81 -2.97 -10.89 7.83
CA CYS A 81 -3.90 -11.01 8.94
C CYS A 81 -3.22 -11.79 10.08
N GLU A 82 -2.65 -11.12 11.07
CA GLU A 82 -1.99 -11.79 12.20
C GLU A 82 -2.95 -11.91 13.39
N HIS A 83 -3.28 -13.14 13.78
CA HIS A 83 -4.24 -13.44 14.87
C HIS A 83 -5.66 -12.88 14.64
N GLY A 84 -6.17 -12.92 13.41
CA GLY A 84 -7.51 -12.39 13.08
C GLY A 84 -7.57 -10.87 12.91
N ARG A 85 -6.43 -10.21 12.64
CA ARG A 85 -6.28 -8.75 12.57
C ARG A 85 -5.62 -8.31 11.29
N ILE A 86 -6.22 -7.39 10.54
CA ILE A 86 -5.64 -6.76 9.35
C ILE A 86 -4.73 -5.62 9.80
N SER A 87 -3.43 -5.70 9.49
CA SER A 87 -2.45 -4.64 9.82
C SER A 87 -1.48 -4.31 8.68
N ARG A 88 -1.19 -5.31 7.83
CA ARG A 88 -0.30 -5.30 6.65
C ARG A 88 -0.89 -4.78 5.33
N VAL A 89 -0.34 -3.76 4.66
CA VAL A 89 -0.60 -3.48 3.21
C VAL A 89 0.68 -3.28 2.42
N SER A 90 0.89 -4.07 1.36
CA SER A 90 2.00 -3.91 0.42
C SER A 90 1.52 -3.34 -0.93
N PHE A 91 2.31 -2.46 -1.55
CA PHE A 91 2.03 -1.92 -2.89
C PHE A 91 3.31 -1.57 -3.65
N VAL A 92 3.20 -1.41 -4.97
CA VAL A 92 4.31 -1.01 -5.85
C VAL A 92 3.95 0.32 -6.52
N LEU A 93 4.90 1.25 -6.57
CA LEU A 93 4.79 2.50 -7.31
C LEU A 93 5.64 2.40 -8.59
N GLU A 94 4.99 2.43 -9.74
CA GLU A 94 5.63 2.37 -11.06
C GLU A 94 5.43 3.69 -11.80
N THR A 95 6.34 4.05 -12.70
CA THR A 95 6.11 5.17 -13.62
C THR A 95 5.07 4.76 -14.67
N LEU A 96 4.19 5.70 -15.06
CA LEU A 96 3.07 5.47 -15.99
C LEU A 96 3.45 4.91 -17.38
N GLY A 97 4.74 4.67 -17.67
CA GLY A 97 5.25 4.15 -18.94
C GLY A 97 5.74 2.70 -18.94
N LEU A 98 5.71 1.96 -17.83
CA LEU A 98 6.29 0.59 -17.73
C LEU A 98 5.27 -0.55 -17.54
N CYS A 99 3.98 -0.26 -17.62
CA CYS A 99 2.88 -1.19 -17.31
C CYS A 99 2.81 -2.46 -18.20
N LEU A 100 3.69 -2.63 -19.20
CA LEU A 100 3.67 -3.76 -20.13
C LEU A 100 4.66 -4.90 -19.81
N VAL A 101 5.53 -4.79 -18.81
CA VAL A 101 6.64 -5.76 -18.67
C VAL A 101 6.41 -6.88 -17.64
N TRP A 102 5.37 -6.81 -16.79
CA TRP A 102 5.15 -7.82 -15.73
C TRP A 102 3.74 -8.45 -15.70
N ALA A 103 3.04 -8.47 -16.85
CA ALA A 103 1.71 -9.08 -16.99
C ALA A 103 1.69 -10.38 -17.82
N ILE A 104 2.83 -11.05 -18.03
CA ILE A 104 2.91 -12.39 -18.65
C ILE A 104 3.68 -13.33 -17.73
#